data_AF-A0A133ZGM6-F1
#
_entry.id   AF-A0A133ZGM6-F1
#
_cell.length_a   1.000
_cell.length_b   1.000
_cell.length_c   1.000
_cell.angle_alpha   90.00
_cell.angle_beta   90.00
_cell.angle_gamma   90.00
#
_symmetry.space_group_name_H-M   'P 1'
#
loop_
_entity.id
_entity.type
_entity.pdbx_description
1 polymer ?
#
loop_
_entity_poly.entity_id
_entity_poly.type
_entity_poly.pdbx_seq_one_letter_code
_entity_poly.pdbx_strand_id
1 'polypeptide(L)'
;MSWLRGRLAVMTVKNTNSSVLADLWARNNEGVAALIAALEEALTSPAKIAALAAIELPAWGRLFDWRWTRAIEVVMPAAVGAAYGDPQRHPEIVAAGLAASLGVEEKNRSLAHPTTWGAAGVVSSQLAYANFLRQRGARGDAASYVMGGLVAAIGLSKAAVSDGPLRTATGVGALSTAVLVALANDGMLRAQSPAAAGLSHGANLLAASEALTFLRAWRERNDKKTWRVADAAEVATRGIGKLLLMRGLAR
;
A
#
# COMPACT_ATOMS: atom_id res chain seq x y z
N MET A 1 -46.16 -43.26 22.27
CA MET A 1 -45.90 -41.81 22.43
C MET A 1 -44.57 -41.49 21.78
N SER A 2 -44.61 -40.60 20.78
CA SER A 2 -43.58 -40.34 19.78
C SER A 2 -42.58 -39.27 20.25
N TRP A 3 -41.41 -39.69 20.71
CA TRP A 3 -40.27 -38.80 20.91
C TRP A 3 -39.03 -39.59 20.55
N LEU A 4 -38.42 -39.29 19.39
CA LEU A 4 -37.04 -39.57 18.97
C LEU A 4 -36.93 -39.44 17.43
N ARG A 5 -37.24 -38.24 16.90
CA ARG A 5 -36.71 -37.81 15.59
C ARG A 5 -35.62 -36.79 15.85
N GLY A 6 -34.44 -37.29 16.23
CA GLY A 6 -33.22 -36.52 16.29
C GLY A 6 -32.84 -36.05 14.89
N ARG A 7 -32.93 -34.75 14.66
CA ARG A 7 -32.35 -34.08 13.48
C ARG A 7 -30.84 -34.29 13.50
N LEU A 8 -30.35 -35.19 12.66
CA LEU A 8 -28.96 -35.15 12.19
C LEU A 8 -28.84 -33.95 11.26
N ALA A 9 -28.54 -32.79 11.84
CA ALA A 9 -27.90 -31.71 11.10
C ALA A 9 -26.51 -32.21 10.73
N VAL A 10 -26.37 -32.71 9.51
CA VAL A 10 -25.07 -32.91 8.87
C VAL A 10 -24.49 -31.51 8.69
N MET A 11 -23.76 -31.05 9.70
CA MET A 11 -22.82 -29.95 9.56
C MET A 11 -21.74 -30.44 8.61
N THR A 12 -21.93 -30.15 7.33
CA THR A 12 -20.85 -30.19 6.36
C THR A 12 -19.84 -29.16 6.83
N VAL A 13 -18.84 -29.59 7.60
CA VAL A 13 -17.64 -28.81 7.85
C VAL A 13 -16.93 -28.72 6.51
N LYS A 14 -17.39 -27.78 5.65
CA LYS A 14 -16.62 -27.32 4.50
C LYS A 14 -15.29 -26.89 5.08
N ASN A 15 -14.23 -27.53 4.62
CA ASN A 15 -12.85 -27.30 5.02
C ASN A 15 -12.50 -25.82 4.80
N THR A 16 -12.72 -24.99 5.82
CA THR A 16 -12.64 -23.53 5.76
C THR A 16 -11.23 -23.06 5.41
N ASN A 17 -10.24 -23.87 5.76
CA ASN A 17 -8.83 -23.58 5.50
C ASN A 17 -8.47 -23.68 4.01
N SER A 18 -9.06 -24.62 3.26
CA SER A 18 -8.82 -24.71 1.81
C SER A 18 -9.47 -23.57 1.05
N SER A 19 -10.61 -23.04 1.51
CA SER A 19 -11.26 -21.89 0.88
C SER A 19 -10.54 -20.57 1.14
N VAL A 20 -9.98 -20.38 2.34
CA VAL A 20 -9.24 -19.15 2.68
C VAL A 20 -7.91 -19.09 1.93
N LEU A 21 -7.15 -20.19 1.90
CA LEU A 21 -5.88 -20.24 1.15
C LEU A 21 -6.11 -20.10 -0.35
N ALA A 22 -7.16 -20.72 -0.89
CA ALA A 22 -7.53 -20.56 -2.30
C ALA A 22 -7.92 -19.11 -2.64
N ASP A 23 -8.67 -18.43 -1.76
CA ASP A 23 -9.03 -17.01 -1.93
C ASP A 23 -7.79 -16.11 -1.84
N LEU A 24 -6.89 -16.33 -0.88
CA LEU A 24 -5.61 -15.59 -0.80
C LEU A 24 -4.74 -15.80 -2.04
N TRP A 25 -4.66 -17.04 -2.54
CA TRP A 25 -3.93 -17.36 -3.75
C TRP A 25 -4.54 -16.70 -4.99
N ALA A 26 -5.86 -16.74 -5.12
CA ALA A 26 -6.58 -16.07 -6.20
C ALA A 26 -6.32 -14.56 -6.19
N ARG A 27 -6.42 -13.92 -5.02
CA ARG A 27 -6.12 -12.48 -4.84
C ARG A 27 -4.67 -12.14 -5.19
N ASN A 28 -3.73 -13.03 -4.87
CA ASN A 28 -2.34 -12.84 -5.25
C ASN A 28 -2.18 -12.90 -6.78
N ASN A 29 -2.78 -13.89 -7.45
CA ASN A 29 -2.72 -14.02 -8.90
C ASN A 29 -3.38 -12.84 -9.62
N GLU A 30 -4.51 -12.33 -9.10
CA GLU A 30 -5.15 -11.11 -9.60
C GLU A 30 -4.22 -9.90 -9.50
N GLY A 31 -3.52 -9.74 -8.37
CA GLY A 31 -2.53 -8.68 -8.16
C GLY A 31 -1.33 -8.79 -9.11
N VAL A 32 -0.81 -10.01 -9.31
CA VAL A 32 0.28 -10.28 -10.25
C VAL A 32 -0.16 -9.99 -11.69
N ALA A 33 -1.36 -10.40 -12.09
CA ALA A 33 -1.91 -10.09 -13.40
C ALA A 33 -2.07 -8.57 -13.61
N ALA A 34 -2.54 -7.85 -12.59
CA ALA A 34 -2.63 -6.39 -12.64
C ALA A 34 -1.26 -5.72 -12.79
N LEU A 35 -0.21 -6.27 -12.17
CA LEU A 35 1.17 -5.82 -12.32
C LEU A 35 1.70 -6.09 -13.73
N ILE A 36 1.54 -7.30 -14.24
CA ILE A 36 1.95 -7.65 -15.61
C ILE A 36 1.28 -6.70 -16.61
N ALA A 37 -0.02 -6.47 -16.48
CA ALA A 37 -0.75 -5.54 -17.35
C ALA A 37 -0.24 -4.09 -17.21
N ALA A 38 0.23 -3.67 -16.03
CA ALA A 38 0.83 -2.34 -15.83
C ALA A 38 2.20 -2.22 -16.49
N LEU A 39 2.98 -3.30 -16.50
CA LEU A 39 4.30 -3.39 -17.16
C LEU A 39 4.16 -3.40 -18.68
N GLU A 40 3.24 -4.20 -19.22
CA GLU A 40 2.92 -4.23 -20.66
C GLU A 40 2.45 -2.86 -21.14
N GLU A 41 1.56 -2.22 -20.38
CA GLU A 41 1.11 -0.86 -20.68
C GLU A 41 2.26 0.15 -20.62
N ALA A 42 3.27 -0.08 -19.78
CA ALA A 42 4.41 0.84 -19.68
C ALA A 42 5.19 0.93 -20.99
N LEU A 43 5.31 -0.19 -21.71
CA LEU A 43 6.04 -0.27 -22.98
C LEU A 43 5.42 0.58 -24.09
N THR A 44 4.20 1.09 -23.88
CA THR A 44 3.50 1.95 -24.84
C THR A 44 3.85 3.43 -24.74
N SER A 45 4.57 3.87 -23.69
CA SER A 45 4.88 5.29 -23.48
C SER A 45 6.21 5.51 -22.76
N PRO A 46 7.10 6.39 -23.27
CA PRO A 46 8.36 6.73 -22.60
C PRO A 46 8.17 7.22 -21.15
N ALA A 47 7.07 7.96 -20.88
CA ALA A 47 6.78 8.46 -19.53
C ALA A 47 6.53 7.32 -18.53
N LYS A 48 5.86 6.25 -18.97
CA LYS A 48 5.60 5.07 -18.13
C LYS A 48 6.85 4.23 -17.91
N ILE A 49 7.71 4.10 -18.94
CA ILE A 49 9.04 3.48 -18.79
C ILE A 49 9.88 4.25 -17.76
N ALA A 50 9.90 5.58 -17.84
CA ALA A 50 10.61 6.42 -16.87
C ALA A 50 10.05 6.26 -15.45
N ALA A 51 8.73 6.16 -15.30
CA ALA A 51 8.09 5.89 -14.01
C ALA A 51 8.48 4.51 -13.44
N LEU A 52 8.54 3.46 -14.28
CA LEU A 52 9.05 2.15 -13.85
C LEU A 52 10.52 2.19 -13.43
N ALA A 53 11.37 2.87 -14.19
CA ALA A 53 12.76 3.07 -13.81
C ALA A 53 12.88 3.80 -12.46
N ALA A 54 12.02 4.79 -12.21
CA ALA A 54 11.96 5.50 -10.93
C ALA A 54 11.49 4.63 -9.76
N ILE A 55 10.78 3.53 -10.01
CA ILE A 55 10.42 2.52 -8.99
C ILE A 55 11.61 1.61 -8.70
N GLU A 56 12.28 1.10 -9.73
CA GLU A 56 13.34 0.08 -9.62
C GLU A 56 14.68 0.67 -9.13
N LEU A 57 15.14 1.78 -9.69
CA LEU A 57 16.46 2.35 -9.41
C LEU A 57 16.69 2.65 -7.91
N PRO A 58 15.73 3.20 -7.16
CA PRO A 58 15.87 3.38 -5.72
C PRO A 58 16.02 2.07 -4.95
N ALA A 59 15.32 1.00 -5.33
CA ALA A 59 15.43 -0.30 -4.69
C ALA A 59 16.84 -0.90 -4.87
N TRP A 60 17.38 -0.85 -6.10
CA TRP A 60 18.77 -1.20 -6.38
C TRP A 60 19.75 -0.31 -5.62
N GLY A 61 19.46 0.99 -5.52
CA GLY A 61 20.28 1.91 -4.76
C GLY A 61 20.28 1.63 -3.26
N ARG A 62 19.21 1.10 -2.66
CA ARG A 62 19.24 0.59 -1.28
C ARG A 62 20.08 -0.68 -1.16
N LEU A 63 19.99 -1.59 -2.13
CA LEU A 63 20.73 -2.85 -2.14
C LEU A 63 22.25 -2.65 -2.27
N PHE A 64 22.65 -1.69 -3.11
CA PHE A 64 24.05 -1.39 -3.44
C PHE A 64 24.59 -0.09 -2.82
N ASP A 65 23.79 0.57 -1.98
CA ASP A 65 24.16 1.81 -1.26
C ASP A 65 24.45 3.02 -2.17
N TRP A 66 23.73 3.12 -3.28
CA TRP A 66 23.84 4.24 -4.23
C TRP A 66 23.05 5.44 -3.73
N ARG A 67 23.73 6.36 -3.06
CA ARG A 67 23.07 7.51 -2.40
C ARG A 67 22.36 8.47 -3.36
N TRP A 68 22.77 8.53 -4.63
CA TRP A 68 22.18 9.42 -5.64
C TRP A 68 20.75 9.03 -6.01
N THR A 69 20.35 7.77 -5.82
CA THR A 69 18.99 7.30 -6.14
C THR A 69 17.94 7.79 -5.15
N ARG A 70 18.35 8.38 -4.01
CA ARG A 70 17.41 8.98 -3.04
C ARG A 70 16.57 10.10 -3.65
N ALA A 71 17.16 10.92 -4.53
CA ALA A 71 16.43 11.96 -5.24
C ALA A 71 15.35 11.36 -6.18
N ILE A 72 15.65 10.21 -6.80
CA ILE A 72 14.69 9.46 -7.62
C ILE A 72 13.56 8.91 -6.76
N GLU A 73 13.88 8.35 -5.58
CA GLU A 73 12.88 7.85 -4.64
C GLU A 73 11.85 8.92 -4.26
N VAL A 74 12.32 10.17 -4.08
CA VAL A 74 11.49 11.32 -3.71
C VAL A 74 10.53 11.68 -4.84
N VAL A 75 10.99 11.74 -6.09
CA VAL A 75 10.14 12.13 -7.23
C VAL A 75 9.28 10.99 -7.76
N MET A 76 9.62 9.74 -7.48
CA MET A 76 8.92 8.54 -7.98
C MET A 76 7.40 8.62 -7.81
N PRO A 77 6.83 8.96 -6.63
CA PRO A 77 5.39 9.00 -6.45
C PRO A 77 4.68 9.97 -7.40
N ALA A 78 5.24 11.16 -7.59
CA ALA A 78 4.72 12.16 -8.51
C ALA A 78 4.88 11.71 -9.97
N ALA A 79 6.01 11.08 -10.32
CA ALA A 79 6.28 10.57 -11.66
C ALA A 79 5.29 9.45 -12.04
N VAL A 80 5.02 8.52 -11.13
CA VAL A 80 4.02 7.46 -11.31
C VAL A 80 2.63 8.07 -11.44
N GLY A 81 2.28 9.03 -10.59
CA GLY A 81 0.99 9.74 -10.66
C GLY A 81 0.80 10.45 -11.99
N ALA A 82 1.84 11.10 -12.52
CA ALA A 82 1.78 11.77 -13.82
C ALA A 82 1.70 10.80 -14.99
N ALA A 83 2.44 9.68 -14.94
CA ALA A 83 2.49 8.71 -16.04
C ALA A 83 1.24 7.81 -16.13
N TYR A 84 0.62 7.50 -14.99
CA TYR A 84 -0.51 6.56 -14.90
C TYR A 84 -1.83 7.22 -14.52
N GLY A 85 -1.82 8.42 -13.92
CA GLY A 85 -3.01 9.13 -13.49
C GLY A 85 -3.74 9.90 -14.59
N ASP A 86 -3.10 10.20 -15.73
CA ASP A 86 -3.58 11.18 -16.72
C ASP A 86 -3.83 12.56 -16.07
N PRO A 87 -2.81 13.45 -16.04
CA PRO A 87 -2.87 14.73 -15.33
C PRO A 87 -4.01 15.65 -15.76
N GLN A 88 -4.53 15.46 -16.98
CA GLN A 88 -5.62 16.28 -17.50
C GLN A 88 -6.98 15.80 -16.99
N ARG A 89 -7.13 14.50 -16.74
CA ARG A 89 -8.38 13.89 -16.29
C ARG A 89 -8.45 13.69 -14.78
N HIS A 90 -7.34 13.33 -14.16
CA HIS A 90 -7.25 13.08 -12.72
C HIS A 90 -6.08 13.81 -12.07
N PRO A 91 -6.08 15.16 -12.06
CA PRO A 91 -5.05 15.96 -11.40
C PRO A 91 -4.90 15.62 -9.90
N GLU A 92 -5.95 15.12 -9.25
CA GLU A 92 -5.95 14.65 -7.88
C GLU A 92 -5.00 13.46 -7.63
N ILE A 93 -4.81 12.56 -8.61
CA ILE A 93 -3.86 11.44 -8.49
C ILE A 93 -2.42 11.95 -8.48
N VAL A 94 -2.14 12.96 -9.32
CA VAL A 94 -0.83 13.63 -9.38
C VAL A 94 -0.57 14.39 -8.08
N ALA A 95 -1.56 15.15 -7.58
CA ALA A 95 -1.46 15.87 -6.32
C ALA A 95 -1.20 14.93 -5.13
N ALA A 96 -1.89 13.79 -5.08
CA ALA A 96 -1.64 12.76 -4.08
C ALA A 96 -0.23 12.17 -4.21
N GLY A 97 0.27 11.99 -5.45
CA GLY A 97 1.66 11.63 -5.72
C GLY A 97 2.66 12.63 -5.15
N LEU A 98 2.45 13.93 -5.38
CA LEU A 98 3.29 15.00 -4.83
C LEU A 98 3.28 15.04 -3.30
N ALA A 99 2.11 14.89 -2.67
CA ALA A 99 2.02 14.78 -1.22
C ALA A 99 2.83 13.58 -0.69
N ALA A 100 2.76 12.46 -1.41
CA ALA A 100 3.51 11.27 -1.06
C ALA A 100 5.03 11.43 -1.28
N SER A 101 5.45 12.25 -2.23
CA SER A 101 6.86 12.65 -2.42
C SER A 101 7.42 13.41 -1.23
N LEU A 102 6.64 14.34 -0.65
CA LEU A 102 7.02 15.03 0.60
C LEU A 102 7.23 14.05 1.75
N GLY A 103 6.34 13.06 1.87
CA GLY A 103 6.49 11.98 2.85
C GLY A 103 7.78 11.17 2.65
N VAL A 104 8.17 10.90 1.41
CA VAL A 104 9.43 10.17 1.10
C VAL A 104 10.66 11.02 1.41
N GLU A 105 10.65 12.31 1.06
CA GLU A 105 11.75 13.23 1.38
C GLU A 105 12.02 13.28 2.89
N GLU A 106 10.98 13.47 3.68
CA GLU A 106 11.11 13.53 5.14
C GLU A 106 11.54 12.18 5.74
N LYS A 107 11.06 11.05 5.19
CA LYS A 107 11.54 9.70 5.55
C LYS A 107 13.01 9.45 5.16
N ASN A 108 13.54 10.17 4.18
CA ASN A 108 14.95 10.08 3.80
C ASN A 108 15.85 11.00 4.63
N ARG A 109 15.30 12.13 5.09
CA ARG A 109 16.02 13.13 5.88
C ARG A 109 16.07 12.79 7.37
N SER A 110 14.93 12.41 7.96
CA SER A 110 14.77 12.32 9.42
C SER A 110 13.76 11.25 9.83
N LEU A 111 14.03 9.99 9.47
CA LEU A 111 13.12 8.89 9.79
C LEU A 111 13.00 8.63 11.30
N ALA A 112 14.12 8.65 12.01
CA ALA A 112 14.15 8.46 13.45
C ALA A 112 13.53 9.63 14.24
N HIS A 113 13.40 10.81 13.63
CA HIS A 113 12.80 12.01 14.24
C HIS A 113 11.79 12.62 13.27
N PRO A 114 10.62 11.98 13.10
CA PRO A 114 9.67 12.40 12.09
C PRO A 114 9.12 13.78 12.39
N THR A 115 9.00 14.58 11.34
CA THR A 115 8.41 15.93 11.38
C THR A 115 6.91 15.85 11.11
N THR A 116 6.17 16.88 11.54
CA THR A 116 4.74 17.02 11.23
C THR A 116 4.49 17.04 9.72
N TRP A 117 5.40 17.64 8.95
CA TRP A 117 5.31 17.72 7.48
C TRP A 117 5.45 16.34 6.82
N GLY A 118 6.38 15.51 7.28
CA GLY A 118 6.54 14.15 6.79
C GLY A 118 5.31 13.29 7.06
N ALA A 119 4.76 13.38 8.28
CA ALA A 119 3.52 12.71 8.64
C ALA A 119 2.33 13.23 7.80
N ALA A 120 2.22 14.54 7.61
CA ALA A 120 1.18 15.15 6.80
C ALA A 120 1.24 14.72 5.33
N GLY A 121 2.44 14.63 4.73
CA GLY A 121 2.62 14.16 3.35
C GLY A 121 2.15 12.71 3.16
N VAL A 122 2.52 11.81 4.08
CA VAL A 122 2.04 10.43 4.07
C VAL A 122 0.52 10.39 4.26
N VAL A 123 0.00 10.98 5.33
CA VAL A 123 -1.43 10.93 5.67
C VAL A 123 -2.30 11.54 4.56
N SER A 124 -1.92 12.70 4.04
CA SER A 124 -2.67 13.37 2.97
C SER A 124 -2.69 12.53 1.69
N SER A 125 -1.58 11.89 1.30
CA SER A 125 -1.58 10.99 0.14
C SER A 125 -2.51 9.79 0.33
N GLN A 126 -2.45 9.11 1.49
CA GLN A 126 -3.30 7.94 1.76
C GLN A 126 -4.78 8.33 1.81
N LEU A 127 -5.10 9.47 2.44
CA LEU A 127 -6.48 9.95 2.53
C LEU A 127 -7.00 10.48 1.19
N ALA A 128 -6.14 11.05 0.34
CA ALA A 128 -6.53 11.45 -1.01
C ALA A 128 -6.94 10.22 -1.85
N TYR A 129 -6.14 9.15 -1.83
CA TYR A 129 -6.50 7.90 -2.49
C TYR A 129 -7.78 7.28 -1.92
N ALA A 130 -7.91 7.25 -0.60
CA ALA A 130 -9.11 6.76 0.08
C ALA A 130 -10.36 7.57 -0.31
N ASN A 131 -10.27 8.89 -0.33
CA ASN A 131 -11.37 9.76 -0.74
C ASN A 131 -11.77 9.49 -2.19
N PHE A 132 -10.80 9.31 -3.08
CA PHE A 132 -11.08 9.02 -4.48
C PHE A 132 -11.73 7.64 -4.68
N LEU A 133 -11.31 6.62 -3.92
CA LEU A 133 -12.00 5.32 -3.88
C LEU A 133 -13.46 5.47 -3.45
N ARG A 134 -13.74 6.31 -2.43
CA ARG A 134 -15.11 6.58 -1.99
C ARG A 134 -15.94 7.27 -3.08
N GLN A 135 -15.35 8.21 -3.81
CA GLN A 135 -16.02 8.86 -4.94
C GLN A 135 -16.36 7.87 -6.04
N ARG A 136 -15.56 6.81 -6.21
CA ARG A 136 -15.84 5.66 -7.09
C ARG A 136 -16.77 4.60 -6.49
N GLY A 137 -17.41 4.92 -5.36
CA GLY A 137 -18.41 4.06 -4.76
C GLY A 137 -17.87 3.03 -3.77
N ALA A 138 -16.60 3.11 -3.34
CA ALA A 138 -16.11 2.30 -2.23
C ALA A 138 -16.94 2.59 -0.98
N ARG A 139 -17.59 1.57 -0.44
CA ARG A 139 -18.35 1.65 0.82
C ARG A 139 -17.70 0.85 1.94
N GLY A 140 -16.86 -0.12 1.59
CA GLY A 140 -16.29 -1.07 2.52
C GLY A 140 -17.27 -2.20 2.81
N ASP A 141 -16.74 -3.41 2.96
CA ASP A 141 -17.48 -4.58 3.41
C ASP A 141 -16.84 -5.13 4.69
N ALA A 142 -17.48 -6.11 5.32
CA ALA A 142 -16.97 -6.67 6.57
C ALA A 142 -15.55 -7.22 6.44
N ALA A 143 -15.21 -7.86 5.32
CA ALA A 143 -13.87 -8.41 5.09
C ALA A 143 -12.84 -7.30 4.87
N SER A 144 -13.21 -6.25 4.15
CA SER A 144 -12.36 -5.10 3.88
C SER A 144 -12.07 -4.31 5.17
N TYR A 145 -13.06 -4.15 6.05
CA TYR A 145 -12.85 -3.56 7.37
C TYR A 145 -12.02 -4.43 8.31
N VAL A 146 -12.12 -5.77 8.23
CA VAL A 146 -11.22 -6.67 8.97
C VAL A 146 -9.77 -6.44 8.55
N MET A 147 -9.49 -6.35 7.24
CA MET A 147 -8.15 -6.09 6.74
C MET A 147 -7.62 -4.72 7.18
N GLY A 148 -8.43 -3.67 7.06
CA GLY A 148 -8.08 -2.34 7.59
C GLY A 148 -7.85 -2.38 9.10
N GLY A 149 -8.70 -3.09 9.84
CA GLY A 149 -8.58 -3.28 11.29
C GLY A 149 -7.28 -3.98 11.70
N LEU A 150 -6.84 -5.00 10.95
CA LEU A 150 -5.55 -5.66 11.19
C LEU A 150 -4.38 -4.70 10.96
N VAL A 151 -4.42 -3.91 9.89
CA VAL A 151 -3.40 -2.87 9.61
C VAL A 151 -3.36 -1.84 10.74
N ALA A 152 -4.52 -1.35 11.18
CA ALA A 152 -4.63 -0.41 12.29
C ALA A 152 -4.10 -1.03 13.59
N ALA A 153 -4.49 -2.26 13.92
CA ALA A 153 -4.05 -2.94 15.13
C ALA A 153 -2.52 -3.10 15.16
N ILE A 154 -1.93 -3.64 14.08
CA ILE A 154 -0.47 -3.80 13.97
C ILE A 154 0.24 -2.45 14.11
N GLY A 155 -0.23 -1.43 13.41
CA GLY A 155 0.39 -0.10 13.43
C GLY A 155 0.23 0.63 14.76
N LEU A 156 -0.92 0.50 15.43
CA LEU A 156 -1.15 1.06 16.76
C LEU A 156 -0.36 0.33 17.84
N SER A 157 -0.19 -1.00 17.75
CA SER A 157 0.72 -1.74 18.63
C SER A 157 2.16 -1.26 18.47
N LYS A 158 2.59 -0.97 17.24
CA LYS A 158 3.91 -0.37 16.95
C LYS A 158 4.03 1.06 17.51
N ALA A 159 2.97 1.86 17.40
CA ALA A 159 2.93 3.18 18.00
C ALA A 159 3.02 3.12 19.54
N ALA A 160 2.35 2.16 20.17
CA ALA A 160 2.35 1.99 21.62
C ALA A 160 3.75 1.72 22.21
N VAL A 161 4.62 1.04 21.47
CA VAL A 161 6.02 0.78 21.86
C VAL A 161 7.01 1.85 21.35
N SER A 162 6.50 2.93 20.75
CA SER A 162 7.31 4.05 20.25
C SER A 162 7.25 5.24 21.20
N ASP A 163 8.24 6.12 21.12
CA ASP A 163 8.31 7.33 21.94
C ASP A 163 8.33 8.63 21.13
N GLY A 164 7.77 9.67 21.76
CA GLY A 164 7.75 11.04 21.25
C GLY A 164 7.04 11.18 19.90
N PRO A 165 7.55 12.02 18.99
CA PRO A 165 6.93 12.26 17.68
C PRO A 165 6.72 10.99 16.82
N LEU A 166 7.54 9.95 17.01
CA LEU A 166 7.41 8.70 16.26
C LEU A 166 6.15 7.93 16.64
N ARG A 167 5.69 8.00 17.89
CA ARG A 167 4.42 7.40 18.33
C ARG A 167 3.25 7.97 17.53
N THR A 168 3.16 9.30 17.50
CA THR A 168 2.09 10.00 16.80
C THR A 168 2.15 9.74 15.29
N ALA A 169 3.32 9.89 14.67
CA ALA A 169 3.50 9.66 13.24
C ALA A 169 3.13 8.21 12.83
N THR A 170 3.57 7.22 13.61
CA THR A 170 3.24 5.81 13.38
C THR A 170 1.74 5.56 13.53
N GLY A 171 1.11 6.12 14.56
CA GLY A 171 -0.33 5.96 14.80
C GLY A 171 -1.18 6.55 13.69
N VAL A 172 -0.94 7.81 13.30
CA VAL A 172 -1.72 8.46 12.22
C VAL A 172 -1.44 7.86 10.84
N GLY A 173 -0.19 7.44 10.59
CA GLY A 173 0.19 6.71 9.38
C GLY A 173 -0.53 5.36 9.29
N ALA A 174 -0.60 4.63 10.41
CA ALA A 174 -1.31 3.36 10.49
C ALA A 174 -2.82 3.52 10.24
N LEU A 175 -3.46 4.51 10.88
CA LEU A 175 -4.89 4.76 10.72
C LEU A 175 -5.25 5.18 9.29
N SER A 176 -4.50 6.11 8.69
CA SER A 176 -4.73 6.53 7.30
C SER A 176 -4.51 5.38 6.31
N THR A 177 -3.48 4.57 6.52
CA THR A 177 -3.22 3.37 5.70
C THR A 177 -4.31 2.32 5.89
N ALA A 178 -4.82 2.12 7.11
CA ALA A 178 -5.93 1.21 7.39
C ALA A 178 -7.21 1.63 6.67
N VAL A 179 -7.52 2.93 6.64
CA VAL A 179 -8.66 3.47 5.88
C VAL A 179 -8.50 3.20 4.38
N LEU A 180 -7.32 3.47 3.83
CA LEU A 180 -7.03 3.16 2.42
C LEU A 180 -7.20 1.67 2.13
N VAL A 181 -6.61 0.79 2.94
CA VAL A 181 -6.70 -0.67 2.81
C VAL A 181 -8.14 -1.13 2.90
N ALA A 182 -8.95 -0.60 3.82
CA ALA A 182 -10.35 -0.98 3.96
C ALA A 182 -11.18 -0.62 2.73
N LEU A 183 -10.91 0.53 2.11
CA LEU A 183 -11.66 0.98 0.93
C LEU A 183 -11.15 0.30 -0.36
N ALA A 184 -9.85 0.09 -0.48
CA ALA A 184 -9.26 -0.55 -1.65
C ALA A 184 -9.59 -2.05 -1.71
N ASN A 185 -9.88 -2.67 -0.58
CA ASN A 185 -10.29 -4.08 -0.49
C ASN A 185 -11.81 -4.29 -0.61
N ASP A 186 -12.60 -3.26 -0.91
CA ASP A 186 -14.04 -3.39 -1.14
C ASP A 186 -14.33 -4.40 -2.26
N GLY A 187 -15.08 -5.45 -1.95
CA GLY A 187 -15.38 -6.55 -2.87
C GLY A 187 -16.19 -6.12 -4.11
N MET A 188 -17.07 -5.12 -3.98
CA MET A 188 -17.85 -4.62 -5.11
C MET A 188 -16.99 -3.85 -6.10
N LEU A 189 -15.97 -3.13 -5.63
CA LEU A 189 -15.00 -2.47 -6.51
C LEU A 189 -14.06 -3.50 -7.15
N ARG A 190 -13.52 -4.42 -6.36
CA ARG A 190 -12.61 -5.47 -6.85
C ARG A 190 -13.20 -6.30 -7.98
N ALA A 191 -14.49 -6.61 -7.90
CA ALA A 191 -15.17 -7.46 -8.90
C ALA A 191 -15.40 -6.78 -10.26
N GLN A 192 -15.19 -5.46 -10.38
CA GLN A 192 -15.52 -4.72 -11.61
C GLN A 192 -14.49 -4.89 -12.72
N SER A 193 -13.20 -5.00 -12.39
CA SER A 193 -12.15 -5.16 -13.41
C SER A 193 -10.83 -5.68 -12.84
N PRO A 194 -9.95 -6.27 -13.68
CA PRO A 194 -8.57 -6.60 -13.27
C PRO A 194 -7.77 -5.39 -12.76
N ALA A 195 -8.06 -4.18 -13.25
CA ALA A 195 -7.45 -2.95 -12.75
C ALA A 195 -7.90 -2.61 -11.33
N ALA A 196 -9.17 -2.89 -11.00
CA ALA A 196 -9.70 -2.72 -9.66
C ALA A 196 -9.13 -3.75 -8.67
N ALA A 197 -8.78 -4.96 -9.12
CA ALA A 197 -8.01 -5.89 -8.29
C ALA A 197 -6.60 -5.36 -7.96
N GLY A 198 -6.00 -4.59 -8.87
CA GLY A 198 -4.75 -3.86 -8.64
C GLY A 198 -4.82 -2.84 -7.49
N LEU A 199 -5.97 -2.21 -7.25
CA LEU A 199 -6.16 -1.26 -6.13
C LEU A 199 -5.92 -1.93 -4.77
N SER A 200 -6.58 -3.08 -4.56
CA SER A 200 -6.47 -3.90 -3.35
C SER A 200 -5.03 -4.36 -3.11
N HIS A 201 -4.38 -4.90 -4.14
CA HIS A 201 -2.99 -5.34 -4.04
C HIS A 201 -2.04 -4.17 -3.78
N GLY A 202 -2.23 -3.04 -4.48
CA GLY A 202 -1.45 -1.83 -4.29
C GLY A 202 -1.54 -1.28 -2.87
N ALA A 203 -2.74 -1.18 -2.30
CA ALA A 203 -2.94 -0.74 -0.93
C ALA A 203 -2.29 -1.68 0.10
N ASN A 204 -2.36 -3.00 -0.12
CA ASN A 204 -1.72 -3.98 0.76
C ASN A 204 -0.19 -3.87 0.69
N LEU A 205 0.40 -3.64 -0.48
CA LEU A 205 1.83 -3.38 -0.63
C LEU A 205 2.27 -2.08 0.04
N LEU A 206 1.44 -1.04 0.01
CA LEU A 206 1.68 0.19 0.77
C LEU A 206 1.67 -0.06 2.28
N ALA A 207 0.73 -0.85 2.79
CA ALA A 207 0.71 -1.26 4.20
C ALA A 207 1.97 -2.05 4.60
N ALA A 208 2.42 -2.98 3.75
CA ALA A 208 3.68 -3.68 3.93
C ALA A 208 4.89 -2.73 3.93
N SER A 209 4.92 -1.76 3.02
CA SER A 209 5.98 -0.74 2.98
C SER A 209 6.01 0.13 4.25
N GLU A 210 4.85 0.55 4.77
CA GLU A 210 4.80 1.30 6.05
C GLU A 210 5.27 0.43 7.23
N ALA A 211 4.96 -0.86 7.22
CA ALA A 211 5.46 -1.79 8.23
C ALA A 211 6.99 -1.94 8.20
N LEU A 212 7.60 -1.98 7.01
CA LEU A 212 9.05 -1.99 6.81
C LEU A 212 9.68 -0.63 7.16
N THR A 213 9.01 0.48 6.84
CA THR A 213 9.42 1.83 7.21
C THR A 213 9.54 1.97 8.72
N PHE A 214 8.56 1.45 9.47
CA PHE A 214 8.62 1.40 10.93
C PHE A 214 9.81 0.57 11.42
N LEU A 215 10.04 -0.61 10.83
CA LEU A 215 11.17 -1.46 11.20
C LEU A 215 12.51 -0.75 10.97
N ARG A 216 12.64 -0.02 9.86
CA ARG A 216 13.81 0.82 9.58
C ARG A 216 13.97 1.94 10.61
N ALA A 217 12.90 2.65 10.95
CA ALA A 217 12.91 3.71 11.97
C ALA A 217 13.35 3.19 13.34
N TRP A 218 12.80 2.04 13.75
CA TRP A 218 13.16 1.38 15.00
C TRP A 218 14.63 0.94 15.00
N ARG A 219 15.12 0.38 13.89
CA ARG A 219 16.52 -0.06 13.76
C ARG A 219 17.51 1.10 13.78
N GLU A 220 17.21 2.21 13.10
CA GLU A 220 18.06 3.43 13.10
C GLU A 220 18.23 4.00 14.51
N ARG A 221 17.23 3.82 15.39
CA ARG A 221 17.32 4.20 16.81
C ARG A 221 18.10 3.20 17.67
N ASN A 222 17.98 1.89 17.43
CA ASN A 222 18.43 0.86 18.38
C ASN A 222 19.71 0.10 17.98
N ASP A 223 19.84 -0.37 16.74
CA ASP A 223 20.86 -1.36 16.34
C ASP A 223 21.87 -0.79 15.33
N LYS A 224 21.57 0.33 14.66
CA LYS A 224 22.42 1.02 13.66
C LYS A 224 22.92 0.15 12.48
N LYS A 225 22.57 -1.14 12.43
CA LYS A 225 22.93 -2.08 11.36
C LYS A 225 22.11 -1.80 10.10
N THR A 226 22.74 -1.88 8.93
CA THR A 226 22.07 -1.70 7.64
C THR A 226 21.46 -3.03 7.17
N TRP A 227 20.15 -3.06 6.91
CA TRP A 227 19.47 -4.22 6.32
C TRP A 227 19.06 -3.88 4.90
N ARG A 228 20.05 -3.86 4.01
CA ARG A 228 19.90 -3.40 2.62
C ARG A 228 18.76 -4.09 1.87
N VAL A 229 18.55 -5.39 2.13
CA VAL A 229 17.44 -6.16 1.54
C VAL A 229 16.08 -5.67 2.04
N ALA A 230 15.92 -5.42 3.35
CA ALA A 230 14.67 -4.92 3.91
C ALA A 230 14.37 -3.49 3.42
N ASP A 231 15.41 -2.65 3.29
CA ASP A 231 15.28 -1.29 2.78
C ASP A 231 14.93 -1.28 1.28
N ALA A 232 15.53 -2.18 0.49
CA ALA A 232 15.16 -2.37 -0.92
C ALA A 232 13.72 -2.87 -1.06
N ALA A 233 13.30 -3.83 -0.22
CA ALA A 233 11.93 -4.33 -0.20
C ALA A 233 10.93 -3.23 0.18
N GLU A 234 11.26 -2.38 1.15
CA GLU A 234 10.45 -1.22 1.56
C GLU A 234 10.16 -0.30 0.38
N VAL A 235 11.20 0.02 -0.39
CA VAL A 235 11.13 0.93 -1.54
C VAL A 235 10.41 0.28 -2.72
N ALA A 236 10.71 -0.98 -3.03
CA ALA A 236 10.06 -1.71 -4.12
C ALA A 236 8.56 -1.88 -3.87
N THR A 237 8.17 -2.33 -2.67
CA THR A 237 6.75 -2.48 -2.28
C THR A 237 6.02 -1.14 -2.33
N ARG A 238 6.67 -0.04 -1.95
CA ARG A 238 6.10 1.30 -2.10
C ARG A 238 5.86 1.68 -3.56
N GLY A 239 6.87 1.51 -4.40
CA GLY A 239 6.80 1.91 -5.80
C GLY A 239 5.76 1.11 -6.58
N ILE A 240 5.79 -0.22 -6.44
CA ILE A 240 4.80 -1.13 -7.04
C ILE A 240 3.41 -0.83 -6.47
N GLY A 241 3.30 -0.62 -5.15
CA GLY A 241 2.04 -0.26 -4.50
C GLY A 241 1.41 1.01 -5.08
N LYS A 242 2.21 2.06 -5.27
CA LYS A 242 1.76 3.32 -5.89
C LYS A 242 1.40 3.15 -7.36
N LEU A 243 2.19 2.39 -8.13
CA LEU A 243 1.89 2.08 -9.53
C LEU A 243 0.51 1.44 -9.67
N LEU A 244 0.27 0.36 -8.93
CA LEU A 244 -0.99 -0.38 -9.01
C LEU A 244 -2.18 0.45 -8.53
N LEU A 245 -1.99 1.18 -7.42
CA LEU A 245 -3.04 2.03 -6.87
C LEU A 245 -3.38 3.18 -7.83
N MET A 246 -2.40 3.97 -8.28
CA MET A 246 -2.65 5.12 -9.16
C MET A 246 -3.18 4.69 -10.52
N ARG A 247 -2.68 3.59 -11.09
CA ARG A 247 -3.21 3.04 -12.35
C ARG A 247 -4.64 2.54 -12.20
N GLY A 248 -4.96 1.82 -11.12
CA GLY A 248 -6.32 1.40 -10.83
C GLY A 248 -7.25 2.59 -10.62
N LEU A 249 -6.75 3.63 -9.96
CA LEU A 249 -7.45 4.90 -9.78
C LEU A 249 -7.56 5.70 -11.09
N ALA A 250 -6.82 5.43 -12.16
CA ALA A 250 -7.02 6.17 -13.41
C ALA A 250 -8.08 5.55 -14.34
N ARG A 251 -8.63 4.39 -13.98
CA ARG A 251 -9.58 3.61 -14.81
C ARG A 251 -10.97 3.55 -14.19
#